data_AF-A0A9X1REH9-F1
#
_entry.id   AF-A0A9X1REH9-F1
#
_cell.length_a   1.000
_cell.length_b   1.000
_cell.length_c   1.000
_cell.angle_alpha   90.00
_cell.angle_beta   90.00
_cell.angle_gamma   90.00
#
_symmetry.space_group_name_H-M   'P 1'
#
loop_
_entity.id
_entity.type
_entity.pdbx_description
1 polymer ?
#
loop_
_entity_poly.entity_id
_entity_poly.type
_entity_poly.pdbx_seq_one_letter_code
_entity_poly.pdbx_strand_id
1 'polypeptide(L)'
;MAGYFQRQLADYVEYHRDPWNCAMHVVGIVLLFTGATLPLTLVHFSVFGVEVSLAVILALPVLVYWLMLDAGVGLGILVSMIVLLSVATAIGNQVSTAMMWSIFVVLIGFGVAAQTVGHKVFEERQPSMVDHPTHFLLGPMFVMAKLFIALGFRRDLAAILAPVPTNSLSIR
;
A
#
# COMPACT_ATOMS: atom_id res chain seq x y z
N MET A 1 14.74 12.17 -4.61
CA MET A 1 13.46 11.57 -4.15
C MET A 1 13.67 10.53 -3.05
N ALA A 2 14.65 9.63 -3.15
CA ALA A 2 14.90 8.60 -2.13
C ALA A 2 14.94 9.11 -0.68
N GLY A 3 15.60 10.24 -0.42
CA GLY A 3 15.65 10.83 0.93
C GLY A 3 14.28 11.29 1.48
N TYR A 4 13.31 11.62 0.63
CA TYR A 4 11.95 11.92 1.07
C TYR A 4 11.23 10.65 1.52
N PHE A 5 11.27 9.59 0.71
CA PHE A 5 10.66 8.31 1.06
C PHE A 5 11.23 7.73 2.36
N GLN A 6 12.55 7.79 2.53
CA GLN A 6 13.22 7.30 3.74
C GLN A 6 12.74 8.02 5.02
N ARG A 7 12.53 9.34 4.97
CA ARG A 7 11.98 10.10 6.11
C ARG A 7 10.55 9.65 6.42
N GLN A 8 9.70 9.58 5.40
CA GLN A 8 8.33 9.13 5.56
C GLN A 8 8.24 7.68 6.08
N LEU A 9 9.17 6.81 5.67
CA LEU A 9 9.26 5.45 6.17
C LEU A 9 9.66 5.41 7.65
N ALA A 10 10.61 6.26 8.08
CA ALA A 10 10.98 6.38 9.48
C ALA A 10 9.79 6.85 10.34
N ASP A 11 9.11 7.91 9.90
CA ASP A 11 7.91 8.44 10.56
C ASP A 11 6.81 7.36 10.67
N TYR A 12 6.58 6.61 9.58
CA TYR A 12 5.61 5.53 9.54
C TYR A 12 5.93 4.39 10.52
N VAL A 13 7.19 3.95 10.57
CA VAL A 13 7.64 2.84 11.44
C VAL A 13 7.55 3.24 12.91
N GLU A 14 7.82 4.50 13.24
CA GLU A 14 7.59 5.01 14.58
C GLU A 14 6.10 4.98 14.97
N TYR A 15 5.22 5.21 14.00
CA TYR A 15 3.77 5.16 14.21
C TYR A 15 3.20 3.73 14.25
N HIS A 16 3.81 2.76 13.53
CA HIS A 16 3.32 1.39 13.36
C HIS A 16 4.38 0.35 13.79
N ARG A 17 4.49 0.16 15.10
CA ARG A 17 5.47 -0.76 15.72
C ARG A 17 4.89 -2.15 15.93
N ASP A 18 3.58 -2.27 16.14
CA ASP A 18 2.93 -3.53 16.41
C ASP A 18 2.84 -4.42 15.15
N PRO A 19 3.29 -5.69 15.21
CA PRO A 19 3.29 -6.58 14.07
C PRO A 19 1.88 -7.00 13.62
N TRP A 20 0.90 -7.07 14.54
CA TRP A 20 -0.49 -7.37 14.19
C TRP A 20 -1.15 -6.20 13.49
N ASN A 21 -0.89 -4.96 13.93
CA ASN A 21 -1.31 -3.79 13.17
C ASN A 21 -0.75 -3.83 11.74
N CYS A 22 0.54 -4.14 11.59
CA CYS A 22 1.17 -4.27 10.28
C CYS A 22 0.51 -5.35 9.40
N ALA A 23 0.18 -6.52 9.96
CA ALA A 23 -0.50 -7.59 9.25
C ALA A 23 -1.92 -7.17 8.82
N MET A 24 -2.66 -6.50 9.69
CA MET A 24 -3.98 -5.94 9.38
C MET A 24 -3.89 -4.89 8.26
N HIS A 25 -2.81 -4.10 8.21
CA HIS A 25 -2.56 -3.19 7.11
C HIS A 25 -2.30 -3.89 5.78
N VAL A 26 -1.53 -4.97 5.78
CA VAL A 26 -1.31 -5.79 4.57
C VAL A 26 -2.66 -6.28 4.03
N VAL A 27 -3.47 -6.91 4.88
CA VAL A 27 -4.79 -7.43 4.50
C VAL A 27 -5.69 -6.29 4.03
N GLY A 28 -5.73 -5.19 4.79
CA GLY A 28 -6.52 -4.01 4.47
C GLY A 28 -6.18 -3.44 3.10
N ILE A 29 -4.89 -3.25 2.79
CA ILE A 29 -4.45 -2.70 1.50
C ILE A 29 -4.82 -3.63 0.34
N VAL A 30 -4.65 -4.95 0.49
CA VAL A 30 -5.02 -5.92 -0.56
C VAL A 30 -6.52 -5.87 -0.85
N LEU A 31 -7.35 -5.86 0.20
CA LEU A 31 -8.82 -5.78 0.06
C LEU A 31 -9.26 -4.44 -0.52
N LEU A 32 -8.73 -3.33 -0.01
CA LEU A 32 -9.06 -1.98 -0.47
C LEU A 32 -8.66 -1.76 -1.93
N PHE A 33 -7.46 -2.19 -2.31
CA PHE A 33 -7.00 -2.05 -3.69
C PHE A 33 -7.85 -2.88 -4.65
N THR A 34 -8.08 -4.16 -4.33
CA THR A 34 -8.89 -5.06 -5.16
C THR A 34 -10.34 -4.57 -5.26
N GLY A 35 -10.93 -4.18 -4.13
CA GLY A 35 -12.28 -3.62 -4.07
C GLY A 35 -12.39 -2.35 -4.90
N ALA A 36 -11.52 -1.37 -4.68
CA ALA A 36 -11.59 -0.08 -5.39
C ALA A 36 -11.39 -0.21 -6.90
N THR A 37 -10.51 -1.13 -7.34
CA THR A 37 -10.23 -1.32 -8.76
C THR A 37 -11.29 -2.17 -9.47
N LEU A 38 -11.96 -3.10 -8.77
CA LEU A 38 -12.95 -4.01 -9.34
C LEU A 38 -14.00 -3.33 -10.26
N PRO A 39 -14.81 -2.35 -9.82
CA PRO A 39 -15.78 -1.69 -10.70
C PRO A 39 -15.12 -0.97 -11.88
N LEU A 40 -13.90 -0.45 -11.67
CA LEU A 40 -13.14 0.30 -12.66
C LEU A 40 -12.55 -0.61 -13.75
N THR A 41 -12.45 -1.92 -13.51
CA THR A 41 -12.02 -2.89 -14.54
C THR A 41 -13.05 -3.04 -15.66
N LEU A 42 -14.31 -2.68 -15.44
CA LEU A 42 -15.37 -2.84 -16.44
C LEU A 42 -15.45 -1.66 -17.42
N VAL A 43 -14.88 -0.51 -17.07
CA VAL A 43 -14.86 0.68 -17.93
C VAL A 43 -13.57 0.67 -18.75
N HIS A 44 -13.68 0.64 -20.07
CA HIS A 44 -12.55 0.53 -20.99
C HIS A 44 -12.45 1.74 -21.91
N PHE A 45 -11.21 2.06 -22.28
CA PHE A 45 -10.87 3.10 -23.23
C PHE A 45 -9.88 2.56 -24.25
N SER A 46 -10.06 2.93 -25.51
CA SER A 46 -9.09 2.63 -26.56
C SER A 46 -7.97 3.68 -26.54
N VAL A 47 -6.76 3.25 -26.19
CA VAL A 47 -5.57 4.10 -26.11
C VAL A 47 -4.54 3.57 -27.10
N PHE A 48 -4.28 4.34 -28.17
CA PHE A 48 -3.40 3.94 -29.29
C PHE A 48 -3.73 2.55 -29.88
N GLY A 49 -5.02 2.17 -29.90
CA GLY A 49 -5.49 0.89 -30.41
C GLY A 49 -5.40 -0.29 -29.43
N VAL A 50 -5.04 -0.02 -28.17
CA VAL A 50 -5.07 -1.01 -27.07
C VAL A 50 -6.21 -0.66 -26.12
N GLU A 51 -7.04 -1.65 -25.79
CA GLU A 51 -8.07 -1.49 -24.77
C GLU A 51 -7.45 -1.48 -23.37
N VAL A 52 -7.65 -0.40 -22.63
CA VAL A 52 -7.12 -0.21 -21.28
C VAL A 52 -8.27 0.11 -20.34
N SER A 53 -8.35 -0.59 -19.22
CA SER A 53 -9.39 -0.32 -18.22
C SER A 53 -9.10 0.95 -17.42
N LEU A 54 -10.17 1.60 -16.92
CA LEU A 54 -10.07 2.78 -16.07
C LEU A 54 -9.23 2.50 -14.81
N ALA A 55 -9.30 1.26 -14.29
CA ALA A 55 -8.48 0.82 -13.17
C ALA A 55 -6.97 1.02 -13.44
N VAL A 56 -6.50 0.59 -14.62
CA VAL A 56 -5.09 0.74 -15.02
C VAL A 56 -4.73 2.22 -15.21
N ILE A 57 -5.61 2.97 -15.88
CA ILE A 57 -5.39 4.41 -16.15
C ILE A 57 -5.20 5.18 -14.83
N LEU A 58 -6.00 4.89 -13.81
CA LEU A 58 -5.90 5.58 -12.51
C LEU A 58 -4.75 5.06 -11.63
N ALA A 59 -4.42 3.77 -11.71
CA ALA A 59 -3.33 3.19 -10.93
C ALA A 59 -1.94 3.57 -11.45
N LEU A 60 -1.79 3.75 -12.78
CA LEU A 60 -0.49 3.93 -13.42
C LEU A 60 0.27 5.19 -12.94
N PRO A 61 -0.33 6.39 -12.84
CA PRO A 61 0.37 7.57 -12.34
C PRO A 61 0.89 7.41 -10.90
N VAL A 62 0.11 6.73 -10.06
CA VAL A 62 0.49 6.44 -8.67
C VAL A 62 1.67 5.46 -8.62
N LEU A 63 1.63 4.41 -9.45
CA LEU A 63 2.75 3.48 -9.58
C LEU A 63 4.03 4.19 -10.07
N VAL A 64 3.92 5.04 -11.09
CA VAL A 64 5.05 5.83 -11.60
C VAL A 64 5.64 6.69 -10.48
N TYR A 65 4.78 7.36 -9.70
CA TYR A 65 5.23 8.12 -8.54
C TYR A 65 5.98 7.25 -7.52
N TRP A 66 5.48 6.06 -7.18
CA TRP A 66 6.15 5.15 -6.26
C TRP A 66 7.48 4.61 -6.80
N LEU A 67 7.57 4.32 -8.11
CA LEU A 67 8.82 3.93 -8.78
C LEU A 67 9.87 5.06 -8.73
N MET A 68 9.43 6.32 -8.86
CA MET A 68 10.31 7.49 -8.74
C MET A 68 10.79 7.73 -7.31
N LEU A 69 10.00 7.35 -6.31
CA LEU A 69 10.38 7.45 -4.89
C LEU A 69 11.42 6.40 -4.51
N ASP A 70 11.17 5.14 -4.87
CA ASP A 70 12.09 4.02 -4.68
C ASP A 70 11.78 2.92 -5.70
N ALA A 71 12.66 2.72 -6.68
CA ALA A 71 12.42 1.78 -7.77
C ALA A 71 12.33 0.32 -7.30
N GLY A 72 13.11 -0.07 -6.27
CA GLY A 72 13.08 -1.42 -5.74
C GLY A 72 11.73 -1.75 -5.11
N VAL A 73 11.26 -0.91 -4.18
CA VAL A 73 9.93 -1.04 -3.56
C VAL A 73 8.83 -0.92 -4.62
N GLY A 74 8.94 0.04 -5.53
CA GLY A 74 7.97 0.26 -6.60
C GLY A 74 7.82 -0.94 -7.54
N LEU A 75 8.91 -1.65 -7.86
CA LEU A 75 8.85 -2.88 -8.66
C LEU A 75 8.14 -4.02 -7.92
N GLY A 76 8.36 -4.15 -6.60
CA GLY A 76 7.60 -5.08 -5.77
C GLY A 76 6.10 -4.79 -5.84
N ILE A 77 5.73 -3.51 -5.72
CA ILE A 77 4.34 -3.09 -5.84
C ILE A 77 3.78 -3.33 -7.24
N LEU A 78 4.55 -3.07 -8.30
CA LEU A 78 4.12 -3.38 -9.68
C LEU A 78 3.71 -4.85 -9.81
N VAL A 79 4.51 -5.77 -9.27
CA VAL A 79 4.19 -7.21 -9.31
C VAL A 79 2.88 -7.49 -8.56
N SER A 80 2.72 -6.97 -7.34
CA SER A 80 1.46 -7.11 -6.58
C SER A 80 0.28 -6.49 -7.33
N MET A 81 0.46 -5.33 -7.95
CA MET A 81 -0.56 -4.60 -8.68
C MET A 81 -1.04 -5.38 -9.90
N ILE A 82 -0.12 -5.99 -10.68
CA ILE A 82 -0.46 -6.87 -11.81
C ILE A 82 -1.35 -8.03 -11.33
N VAL A 83 -0.96 -8.68 -10.24
CA VAL A 83 -1.72 -9.82 -9.69
C VAL A 83 -3.11 -9.37 -9.24
N LEU A 84 -3.22 -8.31 -8.44
CA LEU A 84 -4.51 -7.85 -7.90
C LEU A 84 -5.44 -7.30 -8.99
N LEU A 85 -4.91 -6.58 -9.99
CA LEU A 85 -5.71 -6.13 -11.14
C LEU A 85 -6.19 -7.30 -12.00
N SER A 86 -5.36 -8.33 -12.17
CA SER A 86 -5.77 -9.55 -12.88
C SER A 86 -6.91 -10.27 -12.15
N VAL A 87 -6.81 -10.37 -10.82
CA VAL A 87 -7.88 -10.92 -9.97
C VAL A 87 -9.17 -10.10 -10.09
N ALA A 88 -9.07 -8.76 -9.95
CA ALA A 88 -10.22 -7.88 -10.07
C ALA A 88 -10.90 -8.00 -11.45
N THR A 89 -10.11 -8.03 -12.53
CA THR A 89 -10.60 -8.20 -13.91
C THR A 89 -11.28 -9.57 -14.09
N ALA A 90 -10.67 -10.65 -13.58
CA ALA A 90 -11.23 -11.99 -13.66
C ALA A 90 -12.56 -12.11 -12.92
N ILE A 91 -12.71 -11.46 -11.75
CA ILE A 91 -13.98 -11.38 -11.02
C ILE A 91 -14.99 -10.59 -11.84
N GLY A 92 -14.63 -9.39 -12.28
CA GLY A 92 -15.53 -8.48 -13.02
C GLY A 92 -16.13 -9.13 -14.28
N ASN A 93 -15.35 -9.94 -14.99
CA ASN A 93 -15.79 -10.63 -16.19
C ASN A 93 -16.76 -11.82 -15.93
N GLN A 94 -16.86 -12.30 -14.69
CA GLN A 94 -17.63 -13.51 -14.35
C GLN A 94 -18.91 -13.22 -13.54
N VAL A 95 -19.11 -12.00 -13.07
CA VAL A 95 -20.21 -11.65 -12.17
C VAL A 95 -21.15 -10.63 -12.79
N SER A 96 -22.42 -10.64 -12.37
CA SER A 96 -23.35 -9.56 -12.74
C SER A 96 -22.95 -8.24 -12.10
N THR A 97 -23.39 -7.12 -12.67
CA THR A 97 -23.15 -5.78 -12.10
C THR A 97 -23.61 -5.67 -10.65
N ALA A 98 -24.74 -6.27 -10.29
CA ALA A 98 -25.25 -6.27 -8.91
C ALA A 98 -24.31 -7.05 -7.97
N MET A 99 -23.85 -8.24 -8.39
CA MET A 99 -22.91 -9.04 -7.60
C MET A 99 -21.54 -8.36 -7.47
N MET A 100 -21.07 -7.68 -8.53
CA MET A 100 -19.84 -6.88 -8.49
C MET A 100 -19.91 -5.82 -7.39
N TRP A 101 -20.99 -5.04 -7.34
CA TRP A 101 -21.17 -4.02 -6.30
C TRP A 101 -21.28 -4.63 -4.89
N SER A 102 -21.90 -5.79 -4.73
CA SER A 102 -21.90 -6.53 -3.45
C SER A 102 -20.47 -6.91 -3.03
N ILE A 103 -19.66 -7.45 -3.95
CA ILE A 103 -18.25 -7.80 -3.69
C ILE A 103 -17.45 -6.53 -3.34
N PHE A 104 -17.64 -5.44 -4.08
CA PHE A 104 -17.03 -4.14 -3.79
C PHE A 104 -17.31 -3.71 -2.35
N VAL A 105 -18.58 -3.70 -1.91
CA VAL A 105 -18.96 -3.29 -0.56
C VAL A 105 -18.30 -4.17 0.50
N VAL A 106 -18.26 -5.48 0.28
CA VAL A 106 -17.61 -6.44 1.20
C VAL A 106 -16.11 -6.16 1.29
N LEU A 107 -15.41 -6.07 0.15
CA LEU A 107 -13.96 -5.84 0.12
C LEU A 107 -13.58 -4.49 0.75
N ILE A 108 -14.31 -3.42 0.43
CA ILE A 108 -14.07 -2.11 1.02
C ILE A 108 -14.39 -2.12 2.51
N GLY A 109 -15.52 -2.69 2.92
CA GLY A 109 -15.94 -2.76 4.33
C GLY A 109 -14.92 -3.50 5.19
N PHE A 110 -14.51 -4.71 4.79
CA PHE A 110 -13.49 -5.47 5.50
C PHE A 110 -12.11 -4.81 5.44
N GLY A 111 -11.77 -4.19 4.30
CA GLY A 111 -10.51 -3.44 4.17
C GLY A 111 -10.42 -2.28 5.15
N VAL A 112 -11.45 -1.42 5.22
CA VAL A 112 -11.54 -0.31 6.19
C VAL A 112 -11.56 -0.83 7.63
N ALA A 113 -12.30 -1.91 7.90
CA ALA A 113 -12.33 -2.53 9.22
C ALA A 113 -10.94 -3.01 9.63
N ALA A 114 -10.19 -3.66 8.73
CA ALA A 114 -8.84 -4.13 9.02
C ALA A 114 -7.89 -2.97 9.38
N GLN A 115 -7.89 -1.89 8.59
CA GLN A 115 -7.10 -0.69 8.89
C GLN A 115 -7.47 -0.10 10.26
N THR A 116 -8.76 0.03 10.53
CA THR A 116 -9.27 0.67 11.75
C THR A 116 -8.99 -0.17 13.00
N VAL A 117 -9.23 -1.48 12.93
CA VAL A 117 -8.94 -2.42 14.03
C VAL A 117 -7.43 -2.48 14.28
N GLY A 118 -6.62 -2.53 13.22
CA GLY A 118 -5.16 -2.43 13.29
C GLY A 118 -4.72 -1.28 14.20
N HIS A 119 -5.16 -0.07 13.86
CA HIS A 119 -4.81 1.14 14.60
C HIS A 119 -5.38 1.20 16.03
N LYS A 120 -6.69 0.93 16.19
CA LYS A 120 -7.36 1.15 17.47
C LYS A 120 -7.07 0.09 18.51
N VAL A 121 -6.89 -1.16 18.10
CA VAL A 121 -6.74 -2.29 19.04
C VAL A 121 -5.28 -2.55 19.37
N PHE A 122 -4.38 -2.43 18.39
CA PHE A 122 -2.99 -2.84 18.57
C PHE A 122 -2.02 -1.67 18.81
N GLU A 123 -2.37 -0.46 18.38
CA GLU A 123 -1.56 0.75 18.65
C GLU A 123 -2.26 1.75 19.57
N GLU A 124 -3.54 1.51 19.91
CA GLU A 124 -4.40 2.43 20.67
C GLU A 124 -4.40 3.86 20.11
N ARG A 125 -4.22 3.98 18.79
CA ARG A 125 -4.11 5.24 18.06
C ARG A 125 -5.22 5.37 17.03
N GLN A 126 -5.44 6.59 16.59
CA GLN A 126 -6.28 6.83 15.41
C GLN A 126 -5.55 6.39 14.13
N PRO A 127 -6.27 6.25 13.00
CA PRO A 127 -5.62 5.96 11.73
C PRO A 127 -4.57 7.00 11.38
N SER A 128 -3.37 6.56 11.01
CA SER A 128 -2.22 7.46 10.86
C SER A 128 -2.41 8.56 9.81
N MET A 129 -3.28 8.33 8.81
CA MET A 129 -3.65 9.31 7.79
C MET A 129 -4.37 10.56 8.36
N VAL A 130 -4.95 10.46 9.57
CA VAL A 130 -5.54 11.61 10.25
C VAL A 130 -4.46 12.60 10.68
N ASP A 131 -3.34 12.08 11.20
CA ASP A 131 -2.21 12.89 11.65
C ASP A 131 -1.23 13.21 10.52
N HIS A 132 -1.07 12.27 9.58
CA HIS A 132 -0.10 12.30 8.48
C HIS A 132 -0.77 11.93 7.15
N PRO A 133 -1.42 12.87 6.45
CA PRO A 133 -2.19 12.57 5.24
C PRO A 133 -1.39 11.87 4.13
N THR A 134 -0.07 12.11 4.06
CA THR A 134 0.83 11.44 3.13
C THR A 134 0.88 9.92 3.33
N HIS A 135 0.59 9.42 4.54
CA HIS A 135 0.54 7.99 4.84
C HIS A 135 -0.58 7.28 4.09
N PHE A 136 -1.62 7.99 3.67
CA PHE A 136 -2.66 7.42 2.82
C PHE A 136 -2.09 6.99 1.46
N LEU A 137 -1.33 7.87 0.80
CA LEU A 137 -0.75 7.58 -0.52
C LEU A 137 0.46 6.64 -0.42
N LEU A 138 1.23 6.70 0.66
CA LEU A 138 2.48 5.94 0.81
C LEU A 138 2.30 4.61 1.56
N GLY A 139 1.12 4.32 2.10
CA GLY A 139 0.82 3.09 2.83
C GLY A 139 1.31 1.79 2.14
N PRO A 140 1.02 1.58 0.84
CA PRO A 140 1.53 0.42 0.10
C PRO A 140 3.05 0.34 0.02
N MET A 141 3.72 1.50 -0.13
CA MET A 141 5.19 1.56 -0.12
C MET A 141 5.78 1.17 1.23
N PHE A 142 5.17 1.62 2.33
CA PHE A 142 5.65 1.30 3.67
C PHE A 142 5.54 -0.19 3.98
N VAL A 143 4.39 -0.79 3.65
CA VAL A 143 4.15 -2.22 3.85
C VAL A 143 5.11 -3.06 2.99
N MET A 144 5.29 -2.71 1.72
CA MET A 144 6.23 -3.42 0.85
C MET A 144 7.69 -3.25 1.32
N ALA A 145 8.07 -2.06 1.79
CA ALA A 145 9.40 -1.84 2.37
C ALA A 145 9.64 -2.71 3.60
N LYS A 146 8.68 -2.79 4.54
CA LYS A 146 8.77 -3.67 5.71
C LYS A 146 8.89 -5.14 5.31
N LEU A 147 8.14 -5.58 4.30
CA LEU A 147 8.25 -6.94 3.76
C LEU A 147 9.66 -7.21 3.22
N PHE A 148 10.21 -6.32 2.39
CA PHE A 148 11.55 -6.49 1.85
C PHE A 148 12.66 -6.42 2.90
N ILE A 149 12.49 -5.62 3.95
CA ILE A 149 13.38 -5.60 5.11
C ILE A 149 13.32 -6.96 5.83
N ALA A 150 12.11 -7.47 6.11
CA ALA A 150 11.92 -8.76 6.78
C ALA A 150 12.49 -9.94 5.97
N LEU A 151 12.43 -9.87 4.63
CA LEU A 151 13.03 -10.85 3.72
C LEU A 151 14.55 -10.64 3.50
N GLY A 152 15.14 -9.59 4.06
CA GLY A 152 16.58 -9.30 3.96
C GLY A 152 17.03 -8.66 2.65
N PHE A 153 16.11 -8.24 1.77
CA PHE A 153 16.42 -7.64 0.47
C PHE A 153 16.78 -6.15 0.52
N ARG A 154 16.42 -5.44 1.60
CA ARG A 154 16.61 -3.98 1.74
C ARG A 154 17.32 -3.58 3.03
N ARG A 155 18.57 -4.03 3.17
CA ARG A 155 19.44 -3.69 4.32
C ARG A 155 19.71 -2.19 4.43
N ASP A 156 19.72 -1.50 3.29
CA ASP A 156 19.85 -0.04 3.21
C ASP A 156 18.69 0.68 3.90
N LEU A 157 17.45 0.20 3.74
CA LEU A 157 16.30 0.75 4.45
C LEU A 157 16.30 0.33 5.92
N ALA A 158 16.67 -0.91 6.22
CA ALA A 158 16.79 -1.40 7.59
C ALA A 158 17.78 -0.57 8.42
N ALA A 159 18.90 -0.14 7.83
CA ALA A 159 19.91 0.68 8.49
C ALA A 159 19.39 2.05 8.93
N ILE A 160 18.40 2.62 8.22
CA ILE A 160 17.79 3.92 8.54
C ILE A 160 16.83 3.80 9.72
N LEU A 161 16.27 2.61 9.94
CA LEU A 161 15.36 2.32 11.05
C LEU A 161 16.10 1.88 12.32
N ALA A 162 17.42 1.63 12.22
CA ALA A 162 18.21 1.25 13.38
C ALA A 162 18.35 2.46 14.33
N PRO A 163 18.22 2.25 15.66
CA PRO A 163 18.43 3.32 16.62
C PRO A 163 19.85 3.87 16.49
N VAL A 164 19.98 5.20 16.54
CA VAL A 164 21.29 5.88 16.54
C VAL A 164 22.06 5.42 17.79
N PRO A 165 23.33 4.95 17.66
CA PRO A 165 24.12 4.55 18.81
C PRO A 165 24.24 5.70 19.82
N THR A 166 23.86 5.46 21.07
CA THR A 166 23.90 6.41 22.19
C THR A 166 25.29 6.97 22.50
N ASN A 167 26.35 6.41 21.92
CA ASN A 167 27.74 6.81 22.14
C ASN A 167 28.21 8.05 21.35
N SER A 168 27.39 8.65 20.48
CA SER A 168 27.79 9.85 19.73
C SER A 168 27.47 11.18 20.44
N LEU A 169 26.90 11.15 21.65
CA LEU A 169 26.52 12.35 22.41
C LEU A 169 27.42 12.64 23.62
N SER A 170 28.50 11.88 23.85
CA SER A 170 29.42 12.06 24.99
C SER A 170 30.70 12.86 24.69
N ILE A 171 30.81 13.50 23.53
CA ILE A 171 31.94 14.40 23.21
C ILE A 171 31.39 15.77 22.80
N ARG A 172 30.93 16.55 23.78
CA ARG A 172 31.03 18.02 23.81
C ARG A 172 31.10 18.51 25.25
#